data_AF-A0A3A0DIY2-F1
#
_entry.id   AF-A0A3A0DIY2-F1
#
_cell.length_a   1.000
_cell.length_b   1.000
_cell.length_c   1.000
_cell.angle_alpha   90.00
_cell.angle_beta   90.00
_cell.angle_gamma   90.00
#
_symmetry.space_group_name_H-M   'P 1'
#
loop_
_entity.id
_entity.type
_entity.pdbx_description
1 polymer ?
#
loop_
_entity_poly.entity_id
_entity_poly.type
_entity_poly.pdbx_seq_one_letter_code
_entity_poly.pdbx_strand_id
1 'polypeptide(L)'
;MRKPFYLAFLLALMLGLLLCCSSSEKTEAAAQPSVLANGASAAPAAEGKQMQYRAVCIEKQAHAGNEYVLSKWLDDKEKANSFGQYHGDFKEKGHRWRVDERVKPASKP
;
A
#
# COMPACT_ATOMS: atom_id res chain seq x y z
N MET A 1 27.66 -47.38 -11.28
CA MET A 1 27.43 -46.98 -9.88
C MET A 1 28.28 -45.74 -9.58
N ARG A 2 27.69 -44.53 -9.64
CA ARG A 2 28.37 -43.25 -9.34
C ARG A 2 27.36 -42.37 -8.62
N LYS A 3 27.42 -42.28 -7.30
CA LYS A 3 26.74 -41.29 -6.44
C LYS A 3 27.21 -41.53 -4.99
N PRO A 4 28.27 -40.84 -4.57
CA PRO A 4 28.16 -40.21 -3.24
C PRO A 4 28.60 -38.73 -3.21
N PHE A 5 29.27 -38.22 -4.25
CA PHE A 5 29.85 -36.87 -4.21
C PHE A 5 28.83 -35.72 -4.22
N TYR A 6 27.63 -35.92 -4.76
CA TYR A 6 26.60 -34.87 -4.82
C TYR A 6 25.88 -34.65 -3.48
N LEU A 7 25.87 -35.64 -2.58
CA LEU A 7 25.18 -35.52 -1.30
C LEU A 7 25.96 -34.63 -0.31
N ALA A 8 27.29 -34.69 -0.35
CA ALA A 8 28.14 -33.90 0.54
C ALA A 8 28.06 -32.39 0.22
N PHE A 9 27.88 -32.02 -1.05
CA PHE A 9 27.78 -30.62 -1.47
C PHE A 9 26.44 -29.98 -1.06
N LEU A 10 25.34 -30.73 -1.12
CA LEU A 10 24.02 -30.28 -0.68
C LEU A 10 23.92 -30.09 0.85
N LEU A 11 24.61 -30.95 1.63
CA LEU A 11 24.64 -30.85 3.10
C LEU A 11 25.44 -29.63 3.58
N ALA A 12 26.54 -29.29 2.91
CA ALA A 12 27.33 -28.10 3.23
C ALA A 12 26.57 -26.78 2.94
N LEU A 13 25.74 -26.76 1.88
CA LEU A 13 24.95 -25.58 1.53
C LEU A 13 23.81 -25.30 2.52
N MET A 14 23.20 -26.36 3.06
CA MET A 14 22.09 -26.24 4.02
C MET A 14 22.56 -25.84 5.43
N LEU A 15 23.78 -26.22 5.85
CA LEU A 15 24.33 -25.76 7.14
C LEU A 15 24.74 -24.27 7.13
N GLY A 16 25.09 -23.70 5.97
CA GLY A 16 25.46 -22.29 5.84
C GLY A 16 24.30 -21.32 6.03
N LEU A 17 23.07 -21.72 5.73
CA LEU A 17 21.87 -20.87 5.87
C LEU A 17 21.31 -20.78 7.29
N LEU A 18 21.68 -21.70 8.19
CA LEU A 18 21.18 -21.69 9.58
C LEU A 18 22.02 -20.85 10.57
N LEU A 19 23.17 -20.33 10.16
CA LEU A 19 24.05 -19.51 11.02
C LEU A 19 23.96 -17.99 10.80
N CYS A 20 23.01 -17.48 10.01
CA CYS A 20 22.77 -16.03 9.89
C CYS A 20 21.68 -15.49 10.83
N CYS A 21 21.14 -16.32 11.72
CA CYS A 21 20.15 -15.91 12.72
C CYS A 21 20.75 -15.93 14.12
N SER A 22 21.69 -15.03 14.43
CA SER A 22 22.03 -14.67 15.82
C SER A 22 22.71 -13.30 15.91
N SER A 23 22.01 -12.39 16.60
CA SER A 23 22.50 -11.21 17.32
C SER A 23 23.27 -10.11 16.58
N SER A 24 22.63 -8.94 16.53
CA SER A 24 23.31 -7.74 17.05
C SER A 24 22.34 -6.85 17.80
N GLU A 25 22.85 -6.38 18.92
CA GLU A 25 22.16 -5.81 20.05
C GLU A 25 21.78 -4.34 19.84
N LYS A 26 20.78 -3.95 20.63
CA LYS A 26 20.51 -2.61 21.17
C LYS A 26 21.63 -1.57 20.95
N THR A 27 21.32 -0.50 20.24
CA THR A 27 21.96 0.81 20.44
C THR A 27 20.87 1.84 20.62
N GLU A 28 20.78 2.34 21.84
CA GLU A 28 19.99 3.50 22.25
C GLU A 28 20.92 4.71 22.16
N ALA A 29 20.60 5.69 21.30
CA ALA A 29 20.51 7.11 21.64
C ALA A 29 20.57 8.02 20.41
N ALA A 30 19.55 8.88 20.35
CA ALA A 30 19.57 10.27 19.89
C ALA A 30 19.51 10.59 18.38
N ALA A 31 18.33 11.15 18.04
CA ALA A 31 18.11 12.28 17.14
C ALA A 31 18.31 12.07 15.63
N GLN A 32 17.20 11.85 14.93
CA GLN A 32 16.67 12.76 13.87
C GLN A 32 15.31 12.21 13.37
N PRO A 33 14.20 12.99 13.42
CA PRO A 33 12.96 12.60 12.78
C PRO A 33 13.03 12.99 11.31
N SER A 34 13.48 12.07 10.47
CA SER A 34 13.39 12.21 9.01
C SER A 34 12.58 11.06 8.44
N VAL A 35 11.29 11.04 8.79
CA VAL A 35 10.28 10.39 7.94
C VAL A 35 9.66 11.48 7.10
N LEU A 36 10.16 11.58 5.88
CA LEU A 36 9.54 12.34 4.80
C LEU A 36 8.25 11.60 4.41
N ALA A 37 7.22 11.74 5.24
CA ALA A 37 5.86 11.33 4.94
C ALA A 37 5.26 12.37 3.99
N ASN A 38 5.65 12.31 2.72
CA ASN A 38 5.03 13.12 1.69
C ASN A 38 3.75 12.41 1.20
N GLY A 39 2.61 13.00 1.60
CA GLY A 39 1.29 12.87 0.95
C GLY A 39 0.43 11.73 1.52
N ALA A 40 -0.66 11.96 2.24
CA ALA A 40 -1.59 13.07 2.17
C ALA A 40 -1.85 13.63 3.56
N SER A 41 -1.51 14.91 3.75
CA SER A 41 -2.22 15.72 4.73
C SER A 41 -3.67 15.77 4.26
N ALA A 42 -4.52 14.91 4.81
CA ALA A 42 -5.94 15.19 4.83
C ALA A 42 -6.05 16.50 5.62
N ALA A 43 -6.18 17.62 4.90
CA ALA A 43 -6.51 18.88 5.52
C ALA A 43 -7.71 18.61 6.44
N PRO A 44 -7.67 19.02 7.72
CA PRO A 44 -8.81 18.83 8.60
C PRO A 44 -10.04 19.38 7.89
N ALA A 45 -11.11 18.59 7.85
CA ALA A 45 -12.35 18.98 7.21
C ALA A 45 -12.71 20.39 7.69
N ALA A 46 -12.74 21.36 6.77
CA ALA A 46 -13.07 22.73 7.11
C ALA A 46 -14.42 22.72 7.83
N GLU A 47 -14.43 23.14 9.08
CA GLU A 47 -15.58 23.03 9.99
C GLU A 47 -16.86 23.49 9.27
N GLY A 48 -17.86 22.59 9.21
CA GLY A 48 -19.16 22.85 8.61
C GLY A 48 -19.35 22.48 7.13
N LYS A 49 -18.32 21.98 6.42
CA LYS A 49 -18.47 21.56 5.01
C LYS A 49 -18.75 20.06 4.88
N GLN A 50 -19.81 19.69 4.16
CA GLN A 50 -20.04 18.28 3.79
C GLN A 50 -18.97 17.81 2.80
N MET A 51 -18.39 16.64 3.04
CA MET A 51 -17.34 16.06 2.20
C MET A 51 -17.93 14.97 1.29
N GLN A 52 -17.22 14.70 0.19
CA GLN A 52 -17.44 13.55 -0.65
C GLN A 52 -16.13 12.83 -0.94
N TYR A 53 -16.22 11.52 -1.13
CA TYR A 53 -15.11 10.59 -1.25
C TYR A 53 -15.25 9.76 -2.52
N ARG A 54 -14.12 9.35 -3.11
CA ARG A 54 -14.12 8.50 -4.30
C ARG A 54 -12.89 7.62 -4.36
N ALA A 55 -13.05 6.34 -4.66
CA ALA A 55 -11.92 5.45 -4.88
C ALA A 55 -11.36 5.59 -6.30
N VAL A 56 -10.03 5.61 -6.40
CA VAL A 56 -9.29 5.70 -7.66
C VAL A 56 -8.14 4.70 -7.64
N CYS A 57 -8.07 3.85 -8.66
CA CYS A 57 -6.91 3.02 -8.93
C CYS A 57 -5.83 3.89 -9.58
N ILE A 58 -4.62 3.87 -8.99
CA ILE A 58 -3.49 4.67 -9.46
C ILE A 58 -2.51 3.86 -10.33
N GLU A 59 -2.81 2.58 -10.58
CA GLU A 59 -1.96 1.70 -11.37
C GLU A 59 -2.18 1.94 -12.87
N LYS A 60 -1.57 3.03 -13.38
CA LYS A 60 -1.72 3.51 -14.76
C LYS A 60 -1.40 2.46 -15.82
N GLN A 61 -0.38 1.63 -15.58
CA GLN A 61 0.03 0.60 -16.53
C GLN A 61 -1.07 -0.44 -16.76
N ALA A 62 -1.93 -0.68 -15.77
CA ALA A 62 -3.06 -1.60 -15.89
C ALA A 62 -4.28 -0.96 -16.59
N HIS A 63 -4.29 0.37 -16.76
CA HIS A 63 -5.43 1.16 -17.22
C HIS A 63 -5.05 2.14 -18.35
N ALA A 64 -4.35 1.63 -19.37
CA ALA A 64 -4.00 2.37 -20.58
C ALA A 64 -3.27 3.71 -20.33
N GLY A 65 -2.43 3.74 -19.29
CA GLY A 65 -1.62 4.91 -18.92
C GLY A 65 -2.34 5.94 -18.04
N ASN A 66 -3.60 5.72 -17.66
CA ASN A 66 -4.40 6.66 -16.88
C ASN A 66 -4.81 6.11 -15.51
N GLU A 67 -5.13 7.01 -14.57
CA GLU A 67 -5.79 6.62 -13.33
C GLU A 67 -7.23 6.15 -13.65
N TYR A 68 -7.67 5.10 -12.97
CA TYR A 68 -9.00 4.52 -13.21
C TYR A 68 -9.92 4.76 -12.03
N VAL A 69 -11.04 5.43 -12.29
CA VAL A 69 -12.02 5.78 -11.26
C VAL A 69 -12.86 4.55 -10.91
N LEU A 70 -12.84 4.16 -9.64
CA LEU A 70 -13.51 2.95 -9.14
C LEU A 70 -14.92 3.21 -8.64
N SER A 71 -15.22 4.44 -8.20
CA SER A 71 -16.55 4.82 -7.72
C SER A 71 -16.95 6.21 -8.22
N LYS A 72 -18.24 6.54 -8.12
CA LYS A 72 -18.66 7.95 -8.13
C LYS A 72 -18.23 8.64 -6.83
N TRP A 73 -18.45 9.95 -6.74
CA TRP A 73 -18.37 10.67 -5.47
C TRP A 73 -19.50 10.20 -4.53
N LEU A 74 -19.13 9.83 -3.31
CA LEU A 74 -20.01 9.30 -2.27
C LEU A 74 -19.90 10.18 -1.03
N ASP A 75 -20.99 10.31 -0.28
CA ASP A 75 -20.98 11.05 1.01
C ASP A 75 -20.39 10.19 2.16
N ASP A 76 -20.13 8.90 1.91
CA ASP A 76 -19.63 7.90 2.85
C ASP A 76 -18.23 7.45 2.43
N LYS A 77 -17.24 7.60 3.32
CA LYS A 77 -15.83 7.30 3.06
C LYS A 77 -15.56 5.80 3.11
N GLU A 78 -16.18 5.09 4.04
CA GLU A 78 -16.08 3.65 4.24
C GLU A 78 -16.55 2.91 2.99
N LYS A 79 -17.63 3.39 2.36
CA LYS A 79 -18.11 2.85 1.09
C LYS A 79 -17.14 3.11 -0.07
N ALA A 80 -16.49 4.27 -0.11
CA ALA A 80 -15.42 4.52 -1.09
C ALA A 80 -14.24 3.55 -0.85
N ASN A 81 -13.82 3.37 0.41
CA ASN A 81 -12.79 2.43 0.78
C ASN A 81 -13.11 0.99 0.35
N SER A 82 -14.35 0.52 0.52
CA SER A 82 -14.72 -0.85 0.11
C SER A 82 -14.56 -1.08 -1.39
N PHE A 83 -14.83 -0.08 -2.24
CA PHE A 83 -14.56 -0.18 -3.69
C PHE A 83 -13.06 -0.29 -3.98
N GLY A 84 -12.25 0.49 -3.26
CA GLY A 84 -10.79 0.44 -3.35
C GLY A 84 -10.23 -0.92 -2.93
N GLN A 85 -10.59 -1.38 -1.73
CA GLN A 85 -10.16 -2.67 -1.18
C GLN A 85 -10.57 -3.83 -2.09
N TYR A 86 -11.84 -3.87 -2.52
CA TYR A 86 -12.29 -4.90 -3.47
C TYR A 86 -11.44 -4.91 -4.74
N HIS A 87 -11.08 -3.74 -5.27
CA HIS A 87 -10.22 -3.64 -6.45
C HIS A 87 -8.77 -4.06 -6.17
N GLY A 88 -8.20 -3.69 -5.02
CA GLY A 88 -6.83 -4.03 -4.64
C GLY A 88 -6.66 -5.52 -4.36
N ASP A 89 -7.59 -6.11 -3.62
CA ASP A 89 -7.44 -7.45 -3.04
C ASP A 89 -7.94 -8.56 -3.98
N PHE A 90 -9.03 -8.32 -4.73
CA PHE A 90 -9.70 -9.40 -5.48
C PHE A 90 -9.39 -9.41 -6.99
N LYS A 91 -8.86 -8.35 -7.58
CA LYS A 91 -8.59 -8.28 -9.04
C LYS A 91 -7.22 -8.85 -9.48
N GLU A 92 -6.71 -9.84 -8.75
CA GLU A 92 -5.47 -10.62 -9.03
C GLU A 92 -4.16 -9.83 -9.21
N LYS A 93 -4.18 -8.50 -9.14
CA LYS A 93 -3.03 -7.65 -9.51
C LYS A 93 -2.48 -6.77 -8.39
N GLY A 94 -3.06 -6.82 -7.19
CA GLY A 94 -2.59 -5.99 -6.06
C GLY A 94 -2.53 -4.51 -6.41
N HIS A 95 -3.49 -4.03 -7.21
CA HIS A 95 -3.44 -2.67 -7.74
C HIS A 95 -3.48 -1.67 -6.60
N ARG A 96 -2.54 -0.73 -6.62
CA ARG A 96 -2.56 0.39 -5.70
C ARG A 96 -3.76 1.29 -6.02
N TRP A 97 -4.39 1.79 -4.98
CA TRP A 97 -5.54 2.66 -5.05
C TRP A 97 -5.47 3.70 -3.93
N ARG A 98 -6.26 4.76 -4.05
CA ARG A 98 -6.43 5.80 -3.02
C ARG A 98 -7.88 6.24 -2.95
N VAL A 99 -8.20 7.00 -1.90
CA VAL A 99 -9.45 7.77 -1.80
C VAL A 99 -9.15 9.22 -2.08
N ASP A 100 -9.76 9.78 -3.11
CA ASP A 100 -9.83 11.22 -3.32
C ASP A 100 -10.92 11.81 -2.42
N GLU A 101 -10.69 13.03 -1.92
CA GLU A 101 -11.64 13.77 -1.08
C GLU A 101 -11.96 15.12 -1.72
N ARG A 102 -13.21 15.59 -1.59
CA ARG A 102 -13.62 16.94 -1.98
C ARG A 102 -14.70 17.49 -1.08
N VAL A 103 -14.82 18.81 -1.02
CA VAL A 103 -16.03 19.45 -0.50
C VAL A 103 -17.20 19.18 -1.47
N LYS A 104 -18.35 18.78 -0.93
CA LYS A 104 -19.59 18.60 -1.68
C LYS A 104 -19.96 19.92 -2.36
N PRO A 105 -20.14 19.94 -3.70
CA PRO A 105 -20.56 21.14 -4.39
C PRO A 105 -21.92 21.61 -3.85
N ALA A 106 -22.06 22.91 -3.60
CA ALA A 106 -23.37 23.47 -3.31
C ALA A 106 -24.30 23.18 -4.49
N SER A 107 -25.49 22.66 -4.22
CA SER A 107 -26.55 22.60 -5.22
C SER A 107 -26.82 24.04 -5.68
N LYS A 108 -26.66 24.30 -6.99
CA LYS A 108 -27.09 25.59 -7.55
C LYS A 108 -28.58 25.79 -7.22
N PRO A 109 -28.99 26.99 -6.80
CA PRO A 109 -30.40 27.30 -6.56
C PRO A 109 -31.23 27.15 -7.84
#